data_AF-A0A5C8MAH5-F1
#
_entry.id   AF-A0A5C8MAH5-F1
#
_cell.length_a   1.000
_cell.length_b   1.000
_cell.length_c   1.000
_cell.angle_alpha   90.00
_cell.angle_beta   90.00
_cell.angle_gamma   90.00
#
_symmetry.space_group_name_H-M   'P 1'
#
loop_
_entity.id
_entity.type
_entity.pdbx_description
1 polymer ?
#
loop_
_entity_poly.entity_id
_entity_poly.type
_entity_poly.pdbx_seq_one_letter_code
_entity_poly.pdbx_strand_id
1 'polypeptide(L)'
;MFRYASSTGYYFLEFKNAKFLELWKYPNSSVNEQVGTMVDIGAVLPGFNLTDWHQYQIEVNGSVYKLTIDGTLVATFTDTSLTAGGIGFSLKSVGTPVSMNVKNVAVKPIVNLLP
;
A
#
# COMPACT_ATOMS: atom_id res chain seq x y z
N MET A 1 1.01 5.06 1.70
CA MET A 1 2.14 4.80 2.64
C MET A 1 1.57 4.44 4.00
N PHE A 2 2.22 3.55 4.74
CA PHE A 2 1.82 3.15 6.10
C PHE A 2 3.03 2.78 6.95
N ARG A 3 2.86 2.80 8.28
CA ARG A 3 3.94 2.71 9.27
C ARG A 3 5.09 3.70 8.97
N TYR A 4 4.72 4.93 8.59
CA TYR A 4 5.69 5.99 8.35
C TYR A 4 6.26 6.53 9.66
N ALA A 5 7.55 6.31 9.88
CA ALA A 5 8.28 6.80 11.04
C ALA A 5 9.34 7.84 10.66
N SER A 6 9.87 7.78 9.43
CA SER A 6 10.88 8.73 8.93
C SER A 6 10.92 8.74 7.40
N SER A 7 11.74 9.60 6.80
CA SER A 7 11.98 9.64 5.35
C SER A 7 12.63 8.37 4.78
N THR A 8 13.11 7.47 5.63
CA THR A 8 13.69 6.17 5.25
C THR A 8 13.02 5.00 5.98
N GLY A 9 11.90 5.23 6.68
CA GLY A 9 11.21 4.22 7.49
C GLY A 9 9.72 4.22 7.19
N TYR A 10 9.28 3.50 6.15
CA TYR A 10 7.86 3.33 5.79
C TYR A 10 7.64 2.22 4.77
N TYR A 11 6.40 1.72 4.68
CA TYR A 11 5.92 0.93 3.54
C TYR A 11 5.13 1.80 2.56
N PHE A 12 5.15 1.41 1.28
CA PHE A 12 4.35 2.06 0.24
C PHE A 12 3.95 1.06 -0.85
N LEU A 13 2.79 1.31 -1.44
CA LEU A 13 2.30 0.62 -2.63
C LEU A 13 2.64 1.48 -3.85
N GLU A 14 3.05 0.83 -4.94
CA GLU A 14 3.38 1.48 -6.19
C GLU A 14 2.69 0.76 -7.36
N PHE A 15 2.09 1.53 -8.26
CA PHE A 15 1.67 1.01 -9.56
C PHE A 15 2.77 1.22 -10.58
N LYS A 16 3.30 0.12 -11.12
CA LYS A 16 4.33 0.11 -12.14
C LYS A 16 3.72 -0.09 -13.52
N ASN A 17 4.06 0.82 -14.44
CA ASN A 17 3.54 0.86 -15.80
C ASN A 17 2.00 0.78 -15.86
N ALA A 18 1.32 1.34 -14.85
CA ALA A 18 -0.14 1.29 -14.66
C ALA A 18 -0.79 -0.10 -14.55
N LYS A 19 0.00 -1.19 -14.54
CA LYS A 19 -0.51 -2.57 -14.62
C LYS A 19 -0.17 -3.40 -13.40
N PHE A 20 1.04 -3.23 -12.88
CA PHE A 20 1.53 -4.08 -11.81
C PHE A 20 1.50 -3.33 -10.50
N LEU A 21 0.87 -3.93 -9.50
CA LEU A 21 0.92 -3.43 -8.15
C LEU A 21 2.06 -4.12 -7.42
N GLU A 22 2.99 -3.31 -6.93
CA GLU A 22 4.12 -3.75 -6.12
C GLU A 22 4.03 -3.09 -4.74
N LEU A 23 4.52 -3.80 -3.74
CA LEU A 23 4.69 -3.26 -2.40
C LEU A 23 6.18 -3.18 -2.09
N TRP A 24 6.55 -2.06 -1.49
CA TRP A 24 7.92 -1.73 -1.15
C TRP A 24 8.01 -1.18 0.26
N LYS A 25 9.22 -1.21 0.82
CA LYS A 25 9.56 -0.52 2.06
C LYS A 25 10.89 0.22 1.93
N TYR A 26 11.04 1.27 2.71
CA TYR A 26 12.35 1.72 3.17
C TYR A 26 12.51 1.25 4.63
N PRO A 27 13.43 0.32 4.93
CA PRO A 27 13.54 -0.32 6.25
C PRO A 27 14.52 0.42 7.18
N ASN A 28 14.33 1.73 7.35
CA ASN A 28 15.29 2.65 7.98
C ASN A 28 16.61 2.78 7.20
N SER A 29 16.54 2.63 5.87
CA SER A 29 17.66 2.73 4.93
C SER A 29 17.26 3.56 3.71
N SER A 30 18.22 4.11 2.98
CA SER A 30 17.99 4.80 1.70
C SER A 30 17.78 3.82 0.53
N VAL A 31 17.98 2.52 0.76
CA VAL A 31 17.70 1.45 -0.20
C VAL A 31 16.32 0.89 0.10
N ASN A 32 15.46 0.82 -0.93
CA ASN A 32 14.15 0.19 -0.79
C ASN A 32 14.22 -1.32 -1.07
N GLU A 33 13.30 -2.05 -0.46
CA GLU A 33 13.16 -3.50 -0.61
C GLU A 33 11.73 -3.83 -1.02
N GLN A 34 11.57 -4.73 -1.98
CA GLN A 34 10.25 -5.24 -2.34
C GLN A 34 9.74 -6.16 -1.24
N VAL A 35 8.45 -6.06 -0.94
CA VAL A 35 7.77 -6.91 0.05
C VAL A 35 6.66 -7.68 -0.67
N GLY A 36 6.64 -9.00 -0.51
CA GLY A 36 5.71 -9.86 -1.24
C GLY A 36 6.06 -9.97 -2.74
N THR A 37 5.07 -10.32 -3.55
CA THR A 37 5.22 -10.52 -5.00
C THR A 37 4.48 -9.46 -5.79
N MET A 38 4.91 -9.23 -7.02
CA MET A 38 4.23 -8.35 -7.97
C MET A 38 2.85 -8.91 -8.34
N VAL A 39 1.83 -8.06 -8.36
CA VAL A 39 0.44 -8.43 -8.70
C VAL A 39 0.03 -7.82 -10.03
N ASP A 40 -0.48 -8.61 -10.97
CA ASP A 40 -1.15 -8.11 -12.19
C ASP A 40 -2.57 -7.66 -11.82
N ILE A 41 -2.80 -6.34 -11.76
CA ILE A 41 -4.08 -5.83 -11.26
C ILE A 41 -5.25 -6.18 -12.18
N GLY A 42 -5.03 -6.25 -13.49
CA GLY A 42 -6.09 -6.56 -14.45
C GLY A 42 -6.55 -8.02 -14.37
N ALA A 43 -5.69 -8.92 -13.88
CA ALA A 43 -6.05 -10.31 -13.65
C ALA A 43 -6.87 -10.49 -12.36
N VAL A 44 -6.57 -9.71 -11.31
CA VAL A 44 -7.25 -9.81 -10.02
C VAL A 44 -8.54 -8.99 -9.97
N LEU A 45 -8.55 -7.84 -10.64
CA LEU A 45 -9.67 -6.92 -10.69
C LEU A 45 -9.94 -6.51 -12.15
N PRO A 46 -10.66 -7.35 -12.92
CA PRO A 46 -10.97 -7.07 -14.32
C PRO A 46 -11.66 -5.71 -14.49
N GLY A 47 -11.16 -4.88 -15.41
CA GLY A 47 -11.68 -3.54 -15.67
C GLY A 47 -11.12 -2.44 -14.77
N PHE A 48 -10.17 -2.75 -13.87
CA PHE A 48 -9.49 -1.72 -13.08
C PHE A 48 -8.81 -0.66 -13.96
N ASN A 49 -8.97 0.61 -13.60
CA ASN A 49 -8.39 1.74 -14.30
C ASN A 49 -7.94 2.82 -13.32
N LEU A 50 -6.64 3.17 -13.31
CA LEU A 50 -6.06 4.12 -12.37
C LEU A 50 -6.68 5.52 -12.36
N THR A 51 -7.40 5.91 -13.41
CA THR A 51 -8.08 7.22 -13.46
C THR A 51 -9.41 7.25 -12.72
N ASP A 52 -9.94 6.09 -12.33
CA ASP A 52 -11.23 5.97 -11.68
C ASP A 52 -11.10 6.11 -10.16
N TRP A 53 -12.24 6.35 -9.50
CA TRP A 53 -12.30 6.33 -8.04
C TRP A 53 -12.28 4.89 -7.53
N HIS A 54 -11.26 4.56 -6.75
CA HIS A 54 -11.12 3.26 -6.10
C HIS A 54 -11.05 3.40 -4.58
N GLN A 55 -11.58 2.40 -3.87
CA GLN A 55 -11.45 2.29 -2.43
C GLN A 55 -10.30 1.35 -2.08
N TYR A 56 -9.30 1.89 -1.38
CA TYR A 56 -8.15 1.13 -0.90
C TYR A 56 -8.26 0.88 0.60
N GLN A 57 -7.99 -0.35 1.02
CA GLN A 57 -7.89 -0.73 2.42
C GLN A 57 -6.63 -1.56 2.66
N ILE A 58 -5.84 -1.15 3.64
CA ILE A 58 -4.71 -1.93 4.16
C ILE A 58 -5.04 -2.33 5.59
N GLU A 59 -5.18 -3.61 5.83
CA GLU A 59 -5.30 -4.18 7.17
C GLU A 59 -3.92 -4.70 7.60
N VAL A 60 -3.48 -4.36 8.81
CA VAL A 60 -2.17 -4.77 9.33
C VAL A 60 -2.31 -5.38 10.72
N ASN A 61 -2.18 -6.70 10.81
CA ASN A 61 -2.25 -7.45 12.05
C ASN A 61 -0.89 -8.11 12.35
N GLY A 62 -0.13 -7.52 13.27
CA GLY A 62 1.23 -7.94 13.58
C GLY A 62 2.14 -7.83 12.36
N SER A 63 2.60 -8.97 11.85
CA SER A 63 3.45 -9.08 10.66
C SER A 63 2.67 -9.35 9.38
N VAL A 64 1.36 -9.62 9.45
CA VAL A 64 0.54 -9.95 8.28
C VAL A 64 -0.22 -8.71 7.83
N TYR A 65 -0.16 -8.46 6.52
CA TYR A 65 -0.81 -7.32 5.90
C TYR A 65 -1.69 -7.81 4.77
N LYS A 66 -2.88 -7.21 4.64
CA LYS A 66 -3.81 -7.49 3.56
C LYS A 66 -4.17 -6.20 2.85
N LEU A 67 -4.06 -6.21 1.54
CA LEU A 67 -4.51 -5.13 0.67
C LEU A 67 -5.79 -5.54 -0.04
N THR A 68 -6.81 -4.71 0.13
CA THR A 68 -8.09 -4.82 -0.58
C THR A 68 -8.29 -3.57 -1.43
N ILE A 69 -8.72 -3.76 -2.68
CA ILE A 69 -9.12 -2.68 -3.59
C ILE A 69 -10.55 -2.97 -4.05
N ASP A 70 -11.45 -2.02 -3.87
CA ASP A 70 -12.89 -2.14 -4.18
C ASP A 70 -13.55 -3.39 -3.58
N GLY A 71 -13.16 -3.73 -2.35
CA GLY A 71 -13.65 -4.92 -1.64
C GLY A 71 -13.02 -6.25 -2.08
N THR A 72 -12.19 -6.26 -3.14
CA THR A 72 -11.48 -7.45 -3.60
C THR A 72 -10.12 -7.57 -2.93
N LEU A 73 -9.81 -8.73 -2.33
CA LEU A 73 -8.48 -9.01 -1.78
C LEU A 73 -7.46 -9.09 -2.93
N VAL A 74 -6.54 -8.12 -2.96
CA VAL A 74 -5.52 -8.02 -4.03
C VAL A 74 -4.22 -8.70 -3.64
N ALA A 75 -3.80 -8.53 -2.39
CA ALA A 75 -2.53 -9.10 -1.93
C ALA A 75 -2.57 -9.41 -0.43
N THR A 76 -1.81 -10.43 -0.04
CA THR A 76 -1.39 -10.67 1.34
C THR A 76 0.13 -10.76 1.37
N PHE A 77 0.76 -10.12 2.34
CA PHE A 77 2.21 -10.16 2.52
C PHE A 77 2.56 -10.20 4.00
N THR A 78 3.77 -10.65 4.30
CA THR A 78 4.30 -10.76 5.66
C THR A 78 5.62 -10.01 5.76
N ASP A 79 5.76 -9.15 6.76
CA ASP A 79 6.99 -8.38 7.01
C ASP A 79 7.03 -7.85 8.46
N THR A 80 8.21 -7.82 9.07
CA THR A 80 8.41 -7.42 10.47
C THR A 80 9.33 -6.21 10.64
N SER A 81 9.83 -5.61 9.55
CA SER A 81 10.89 -4.60 9.62
C SER A 81 10.45 -3.30 10.29
N LEU A 82 9.22 -2.87 10.09
CA LEU A 82 8.67 -1.68 10.74
C LEU A 82 7.37 -2.07 11.43
N THR A 83 7.21 -1.72 12.71
CA THR A 83 6.10 -2.19 13.55
C THR A 83 5.04 -1.12 13.80
N ALA A 84 5.38 0.15 13.66
CA ALA A 84 4.51 1.29 13.94
C ALA A 84 4.88 2.51 13.10
N GLY A 85 3.95 3.47 13.04
CA GLY A 85 4.15 4.76 12.37
C GLY A 85 2.83 5.31 11.84
N GLY A 86 2.89 6.48 11.22
CA GLY A 86 1.73 7.14 10.62
C GLY A 86 1.28 6.54 9.30
N ILE A 87 0.20 7.10 8.76
CA ILE A 87 -0.23 6.89 7.38
C ILE A 87 0.11 8.11 6.53
N GLY A 88 0.22 7.92 5.23
CA GLY A 88 0.44 9.03 4.31
C GLY A 88 0.12 8.66 2.87
N PHE A 89 0.03 9.68 2.03
CA PHE A 89 -0.17 9.55 0.60
C PHE A 89 0.98 10.24 -0.10
N SER A 90 1.52 9.58 -1.12
CA SER A 90 2.56 10.15 -1.96
C SER A 90 2.16 9.97 -3.40
N LEU A 91 2.54 10.95 -4.21
CA LEU A 91 2.41 10.89 -5.66
C LEU A 91 3.81 11.08 -6.22
N LYS A 92 4.22 10.15 -7.06
CA LYS A 92 5.47 10.24 -7.81
C LYS A 92 5.12 10.26 -9.28
N SER A 93 5.57 11.30 -9.97
CA SER A 93 5.52 11.36 -11.43
C SER A 93 6.93 11.47 -11.99
N VAL A 94 7.14 10.87 -13.16
CA VAL A 94 8.31 11.10 -14.00
C VAL A 94 7.81 11.61 -15.34
N GLY A 95 8.17 12.84 -15.71
CA GLY A 95 7.69 13.47 -16.94
C GLY A 95 6.41 14.27 -16.71
N THR A 96 5.28 13.78 -17.26
CA THR A 96 4.00 14.52 -17.24
C THR A 96 3.49 14.73 -15.82
N PRO A 97 3.05 15.94 -15.44
CA PRO A 97 2.39 16.16 -14.17
C PRO A 97 1.16 15.27 -14.01
N VAL A 98 1.04 14.62 -12.85
CA VAL A 98 -0.18 13.90 -12.47
C VAL A 98 -0.75 14.50 -11.19
N SER A 99 -2.04 14.28 -10.96
CA SER A 99 -2.74 14.70 -9.75
C SER A 99 -3.41 13.50 -9.11
N MET A 100 -3.53 13.53 -7.78
CA MET A 100 -4.23 12.50 -7.01
C MET A 100 -5.21 13.18 -6.07
N ASN A 101 -6.47 12.75 -6.14
CA ASN A 101 -7.50 13.16 -5.19
C ASN A 101 -7.69 12.06 -4.16
N VAL A 102 -7.76 12.44 -2.88
CA VAL A 102 -7.98 11.52 -1.76
C VAL A 102 -9.18 11.99 -0.95
N LYS A 103 -10.11 11.08 -0.64
CA LYS A 103 -11.31 11.35 0.17
C LYS A 103 -11.61 10.16 1.08
N ASN A 104 -12.44 10.39 2.10
CA ASN A 104 -12.93 9.37 3.03
C ASN A 104 -11.81 8.58 3.75
N VAL A 105 -10.76 9.28 4.19
CA VAL A 105 -9.65 8.65 4.92
C VAL A 105 -10.12 8.27 6.34
N ALA A 106 -9.98 7.00 6.67
CA ALA A 106 -10.22 6.49 8.02
C ALA A 106 -9.06 5.59 8.45
N VAL A 107 -8.65 5.73 9.71
CA VAL A 107 -7.64 4.88 10.35
C VAL A 107 -8.22 4.38 11.65
N LYS A 108 -8.22 3.06 11.83
CA LYS A 108 -8.76 2.41 13.02
C LYS A 108 -7.75 1.39 13.54
N PRO A 109 -7.55 1.29 14.86
CA PRO A 109 -6.76 0.20 15.42
C PRO A 109 -7.47 -1.13 15.16
N ILE A 110 -6.70 -2.19 14.92
CA ILE A 110 -7.22 -3.55 14.98
C ILE A 110 -7.24 -3.95 16.44
N VAL A 111 -8.44 -4.10 17.00
CA VAL A 111 -8.63 -4.67 18.32
C VAL A 111 -8.71 -6.18 18.15
N ASN A 112 -7.59 -6.87 18.38
CA ASN A 112 -7.64 -8.31 18.60
C ASN A 112 -8.26 -8.51 19.98
N LEU A 113 -9.48 -9.04 20.03
CA LEU A 113 -10.02 -9.56 21.28
C LEU A 113 -9.09 -10.72 21.69
N LEU A 114 -8.34 -10.54 22.77
CA LEU A 114 -7.62 -11.66 23.39
C LEU A 114 -8.67 -12.74 23.74
N PRO A 115 -8.40 -14.02 23.46
CA PRO A 115 -9.30 -15.10 23.88
C PRO A 115 -9.47 -15.15 25.39
#